data_AF-A0A9Q0M9H0-F1
#
_entry.id   AF-A0A9Q0M9H0-F1
#
_cell.length_a   1.000
_cell.length_b   1.000
_cell.length_c   1.000
_cell.angle_alpha   90.00
_cell.angle_beta   90.00
_cell.angle_gamma   90.00
#
_symmetry.space_group_name_H-M   'P 1'
#
loop_
_entity.id
_entity.type
_entity.pdbx_description
1 polymer ?
#
loop_
_entity_poly.entity_id
_entity_poly.type
_entity_poly.pdbx_seq_one_letter_code
_entity_poly.pdbx_strand_id
1 'polypeptide(L)'
;MDDCEGRIKKEENDEEFMEEVMPDIYKFQFMPSEIQTKFADILNDSSVNEVYDTMCQYIGDNIEPIGWKAIWKVTSMTINNNNSSKNFPKDFSFRVNVVDVDYRSLEASVVIMELIHPKLECVSTKEDESVRRIMEQNDVVTVPLVDLYVIIATGGDDESFYETAYLIELLRIFFKTIWRPWDGLEDSSKGENFVSTRLATRVTLISEMKNGILSKGFINRINAILTEAFEIKDRMEVLAKKNVNRNRMDEEMKMTLENQIDDYVADFDAAEYLRLQMKLLDLEREMKIIEDGQLRSMYYTLIPELILHHSEEDMDDGGEELEKNKYKKSIHLVTKLCDISSLTFYLNKLNELQSMETDCEKHWNVEVHNSLRKAIGVAHSGDIIYLSSGTYTEPLPWIEKEIEIIGIEENVILQSHQDCGNIFLFINSSTSTVKLTNLIIRVECEVAHLIVVKTGRLLLNNCCMDCNNKILLKPIITIPDHAIEMKHNTCLLNVPDVD
;
A
#
# COMPACT_ATOMS: atom_id res chain seq x y z
N MET A 1 -49.89 28.91 -28.29
CA MET A 1 -51.21 29.49 -28.05
C MET A 1 -52.14 28.37 -27.63
N ASP A 2 -52.35 28.04 -26.37
CA ASP A 2 -51.70 28.31 -25.09
C ASP A 2 -52.43 27.37 -24.10
N ASP A 3 -51.79 27.11 -22.98
CA ASP A 3 -52.37 26.73 -21.69
C ASP A 3 -53.23 25.47 -21.58
N CYS A 4 -52.65 24.45 -20.95
CA CYS A 4 -53.37 23.48 -20.14
C CYS A 4 -52.92 23.60 -18.68
N GLU A 5 -53.52 24.54 -17.96
CA GLU A 5 -53.57 24.51 -16.50
C GLU A 5 -54.62 23.50 -16.01
N GLY A 6 -54.23 22.75 -14.98
CA GLY A 6 -55.09 22.52 -13.83
C GLY A 6 -55.89 21.22 -13.81
N ARG A 7 -55.32 20.21 -13.12
CA ARG A 7 -55.90 19.53 -11.93
C ARG A 7 -55.37 18.11 -11.82
N ILE A 8 -54.41 17.89 -10.93
CA ILE A 8 -54.31 16.61 -10.23
C ILE A 8 -54.20 16.90 -8.73
N LYS A 9 -55.05 16.17 -8.01
CA LYS A 9 -55.37 16.30 -6.59
C LYS A 9 -54.19 15.90 -5.71
N LYS A 10 -54.12 16.54 -4.55
CA LYS A 10 -53.46 16.06 -3.34
C LYS A 10 -53.78 14.59 -3.09
N GLU A 11 -52.75 13.77 -2.97
CA GLU A 11 -52.72 12.67 -2.01
C GLU A 11 -51.51 12.93 -1.12
N GLU A 12 -51.82 13.29 0.13
CA GLU A 12 -50.90 13.33 1.26
C GLU A 12 -50.48 11.89 1.54
N ASN A 13 -49.18 11.62 1.48
CA ASN A 13 -48.49 10.53 2.17
C ASN A 13 -47.00 10.90 2.20
N ASP A 14 -46.70 11.95 2.97
CA ASP A 14 -45.32 12.24 3.39
C ASP A 14 -45.02 11.35 4.61
N GLU A 15 -44.86 10.05 4.38
CA GLU A 15 -43.99 9.24 5.25
C GLU A 15 -42.56 9.55 4.79
N GLU A 16 -42.00 10.57 5.41
CA GLU A 16 -40.60 10.98 5.29
C GLU A 16 -39.74 9.80 5.77
N PHE A 17 -39.37 8.91 4.85
CA PHE A 17 -38.28 7.95 5.03
C PHE A 17 -37.00 8.76 5.25
N MET A 18 -36.71 9.07 6.51
CA MET A 18 -35.40 9.51 6.94
C MET A 18 -34.43 8.37 6.60
N GLU A 19 -33.78 8.43 5.43
CA GLU A 19 -32.53 7.72 5.23
C GLU A 19 -31.59 8.18 6.35
N GLU A 20 -31.36 7.34 7.36
CA GLU A 20 -30.39 7.64 8.41
C GLU A 20 -29.00 7.73 7.76
N VAL A 21 -28.62 8.98 7.48
CA VAL A 21 -27.34 9.36 6.91
C VAL A 21 -26.24 9.00 7.91
N MET A 22 -25.21 8.30 7.44
CA MET A 22 -24.01 8.02 8.23
C MET A 22 -23.49 9.32 8.86
N PRO A 23 -23.22 9.37 10.18
CA PRO A 23 -22.82 10.61 10.83
C PRO A 23 -21.57 11.19 10.17
N ASP A 24 -21.56 12.50 9.99
CA ASP A 24 -20.39 13.20 9.49
C ASP A 24 -19.24 13.06 10.49
N ILE A 25 -18.08 12.65 10.01
CA ILE A 25 -16.85 12.49 10.80
C ILE A 25 -15.77 13.39 10.26
N TYR A 26 -14.84 13.81 11.13
CA TYR A 26 -13.65 14.52 10.70
C TYR A 26 -12.78 13.64 9.79
N LYS A 27 -12.25 14.23 8.73
CA LYS A 27 -11.35 13.58 7.76
C LYS A 27 -10.12 14.46 7.59
N PHE A 28 -8.95 13.82 7.66
CA PHE A 28 -7.68 14.53 7.56
C PHE A 28 -6.86 14.00 6.37
N GLN A 29 -6.09 14.89 5.78
CA GLN A 29 -5.06 14.57 4.79
C GLN A 29 -3.77 15.22 5.25
N PHE A 30 -2.68 14.45 5.19
CA PHE A 30 -1.37 14.91 5.63
C PHE A 30 -0.36 14.74 4.53
N MET A 31 0.49 15.74 4.36
CA MET A 31 1.70 15.62 3.55
C MET A 31 2.77 14.84 4.34
N PRO A 32 3.64 14.07 3.66
CA PRO A 32 4.71 13.33 4.32
C PRO A 32 5.63 14.22 5.17
N SER A 33 5.92 15.44 4.71
CA SER A 33 6.71 16.41 5.46
C SER A 33 6.02 16.87 6.74
N GLU A 34 4.70 17.06 6.72
CA GLU A 34 3.92 17.44 7.90
C GLU A 34 3.93 16.34 8.95
N ILE A 35 3.78 15.08 8.52
CA ILE A 35 3.90 13.90 9.39
C ILE A 35 5.28 13.82 10.03
N GLN A 36 6.33 14.00 9.23
CA GLN A 36 7.70 13.93 9.72
C GLN A 36 8.00 15.02 10.75
N THR A 37 7.63 16.28 10.46
CA THR A 37 7.81 17.39 11.40
C THR A 37 7.00 17.16 12.67
N LYS A 38 5.71 16.82 12.54
CA LYS A 38 4.83 16.66 13.71
C LYS A 38 5.31 15.55 14.64
N PHE A 39 5.72 14.40 14.12
CA PHE A 39 6.26 13.33 14.97
C PHE A 39 7.68 13.58 15.46
N ALA A 40 8.49 14.35 14.73
CA ALA A 40 9.77 14.83 15.26
C ALA A 40 9.56 15.77 16.46
N ASP A 41 8.55 16.64 16.42
CA ASP A 41 8.20 17.53 17.53
C ASP A 41 7.66 16.75 18.74
N ILE A 42 6.78 15.76 18.51
CA ILE A 42 6.20 14.94 19.58
C ILE A 42 7.26 14.03 20.23
N LEU A 43 8.03 13.31 19.42
CA LEU A 43 8.97 12.31 19.91
C LEU A 43 10.31 12.91 20.32
N ASN A 44 10.71 14.05 19.74
CA ASN A 44 11.98 14.71 20.02
C ASN A 44 13.16 13.71 20.01
N ASP A 45 13.94 13.65 21.09
CA ASP A 45 15.09 12.76 21.22
C ASP A 45 14.74 11.36 21.76
N SER A 46 13.45 10.99 21.85
CA SER A 46 13.00 9.71 22.43
C SER A 46 13.72 8.51 21.79
N SER A 47 14.22 7.64 22.65
CA SER A 47 14.68 6.33 22.22
C SER A 47 13.48 5.46 21.81
N VAL A 48 13.72 4.41 21.03
CA VAL A 48 12.65 3.50 20.55
C VAL A 48 11.77 2.97 21.70
N ASN A 49 12.36 2.68 22.86
CA ASN A 49 11.62 2.15 24.02
C ASN A 49 10.76 3.20 24.74
N GLU A 50 11.08 4.49 24.58
CA GLU A 50 10.36 5.60 25.20
C GLU A 50 9.22 6.12 24.32
N VAL A 51 9.16 5.71 23.04
CA VAL A 51 8.17 6.21 22.06
C VAL A 51 6.74 6.05 22.55
N TYR A 52 6.40 4.89 23.10
CA TYR A 52 5.04 4.63 23.58
C TYR A 52 4.67 5.57 24.73
N ASP A 53 5.55 5.68 25.73
CA ASP A 53 5.33 6.55 26.89
C ASP A 53 5.25 8.04 26.50
N THR A 54 6.13 8.49 25.59
CA THR A 54 6.09 9.86 25.06
C THR A 54 4.79 10.15 24.31
N MET A 55 4.29 9.20 23.52
CA MET A 55 2.99 9.32 22.85
C MET A 55 1.84 9.38 23.85
N CYS A 56 1.83 8.50 24.86
CA CYS A 56 0.84 8.52 25.93
C CYS A 56 0.82 9.87 26.67
N GLN A 57 1.99 10.42 27.00
CA GLN A 57 2.11 11.72 27.65
C GLN A 57 1.58 12.84 26.77
N TYR A 58 1.97 12.88 25.48
CA TYR A 58 1.49 13.88 24.53
C TYR A 58 -0.03 13.83 24.37
N ILE A 59 -0.62 12.63 24.31
CA ILE A 59 -2.07 12.48 24.23
C ILE A 59 -2.74 12.93 25.52
N GLY A 60 -2.26 12.50 26.69
CA GLY A 60 -2.82 12.88 27.98
C GLY A 60 -2.83 14.39 28.23
N ASP A 61 -1.84 15.11 27.69
CA ASP A 61 -1.74 16.56 27.84
C ASP A 61 -2.67 17.35 26.90
N ASN A 62 -3.17 16.73 25.81
CA ASN A 62 -3.88 17.44 24.74
C ASN A 62 -5.28 16.90 24.41
N ILE A 63 -5.61 15.65 24.76
CA ILE A 63 -6.91 15.05 24.41
C ILE A 63 -7.99 15.40 25.44
N GLU A 64 -9.19 15.68 24.95
CA GLU A 64 -10.38 15.84 25.76
C GLU A 64 -10.76 14.48 26.38
N PRO A 65 -10.84 14.37 27.72
CA PRO A 65 -11.00 13.08 28.38
C PRO A 65 -12.42 12.50 28.25
N ILE A 66 -13.45 13.35 28.08
CA ILE A 66 -14.86 12.95 28.09
C ILE A 66 -15.71 13.85 27.19
N GLY A 67 -16.93 13.40 26.89
CA GLY A 67 -18.01 14.27 26.39
C GLY A 67 -18.18 14.32 24.87
N TRP A 68 -17.27 13.70 24.13
CA TRP A 68 -17.35 13.60 22.68
C TRP A 68 -18.00 12.29 22.21
N LYS A 69 -18.62 12.34 21.03
CA LYS A 69 -19.26 11.20 20.38
C LYS A 69 -18.39 10.72 19.23
N ALA A 70 -18.38 9.41 19.01
CA ALA A 70 -17.61 8.80 17.94
C ALA A 70 -18.36 7.65 17.28
N ILE A 71 -17.94 7.32 16.07
CA ILE A 71 -18.18 6.02 15.46
C ILE A 71 -17.03 5.12 15.89
N TRP A 72 -17.35 4.05 16.59
CA TRP A 72 -16.41 2.99 16.89
C TRP A 72 -16.51 1.90 15.83
N LYS A 73 -15.41 1.64 15.11
CA LYS A 73 -15.31 0.54 14.14
C LYS A 73 -14.59 -0.64 14.77
N VAL A 74 -15.26 -1.79 14.86
CA VAL A 74 -14.72 -2.96 15.55
C VAL A 74 -13.60 -3.60 14.73
N THR A 75 -12.35 -3.53 15.22
CA THR A 75 -11.19 -4.18 14.58
C THR A 75 -10.78 -5.49 15.25
N SER A 76 -10.98 -5.60 16.56
CA SER A 76 -10.69 -6.81 17.36
C SER A 76 -11.98 -7.51 17.81
N MET A 77 -12.02 -8.84 17.72
CA MET A 77 -13.17 -9.66 18.14
C MET A 77 -13.34 -9.74 19.65
N THR A 78 -12.25 -9.54 20.40
CA THR A 78 -12.24 -9.71 21.85
C THR A 78 -11.99 -8.38 22.51
N ILE A 79 -12.97 -7.93 23.29
CA ILE A 79 -12.84 -6.73 24.09
C ILE A 79 -12.96 -7.14 25.54
N ASN A 80 -11.90 -6.85 26.28
CA ASN A 80 -11.88 -7.10 27.70
C ASN A 80 -12.71 -6.03 28.39
N ASN A 81 -13.82 -6.42 28.99
CA ASN A 81 -14.45 -5.61 30.01
C ASN A 81 -13.97 -6.10 31.38
N ASN A 82 -13.90 -5.20 32.36
CA ASN A 82 -13.35 -5.44 33.70
C ASN A 82 -14.00 -6.61 34.47
N ASN A 83 -15.05 -7.26 33.94
CA ASN A 83 -15.67 -8.46 34.51
C ASN A 83 -16.24 -9.48 33.49
N SER A 84 -16.05 -9.31 32.17
CA SER A 84 -16.46 -10.30 31.15
C SER A 84 -15.81 -10.03 29.78
N SER A 85 -15.38 -11.08 29.09
CA SER A 85 -15.00 -10.98 27.67
C SER A 85 -16.26 -10.93 26.82
N LYS A 86 -16.52 -9.81 26.16
CA LYS A 86 -17.61 -9.68 25.18
C LYS A 86 -17.03 -9.81 23.78
N ASN A 87 -17.68 -10.65 22.97
CA ASN A 87 -17.31 -10.81 21.57
C ASN A 87 -18.15 -9.84 20.73
N PHE A 88 -17.46 -8.97 20.01
CA PHE A 88 -18.08 -8.12 19.00
C PHE A 88 -17.74 -8.69 17.62
N PRO A 89 -18.71 -8.81 16.70
CA PRO A 89 -18.41 -9.24 15.34
C PRO A 89 -17.49 -8.21 14.66
N LYS A 90 -16.53 -8.68 13.87
CA LYS A 90 -15.73 -7.80 13.00
C LYS A 90 -16.66 -7.09 12.01
N ASP A 91 -16.24 -5.91 11.56
CA ASP A 91 -16.95 -5.07 10.57
C ASP A 91 -18.22 -4.36 11.08
N PHE A 92 -18.53 -4.47 12.38
CA PHE A 92 -19.60 -3.69 12.99
C PHE A 92 -19.10 -2.27 13.32
N SER A 93 -20.01 -1.30 13.21
CA SER A 93 -19.77 0.09 13.58
C SER A 93 -20.87 0.58 14.50
N PHE A 94 -20.49 1.17 15.62
CA PHE A 94 -21.42 1.68 16.63
C PHE A 94 -21.23 3.18 16.83
N ARG A 95 -22.32 3.91 17.05
CA ARG A 95 -22.26 5.24 17.63
C ARG A 95 -22.04 5.09 19.13
N VAL A 96 -21.02 5.75 19.65
CA VAL A 96 -20.64 5.65 21.06
C VAL A 96 -20.42 7.02 21.67
N ASN A 97 -20.71 7.13 22.97
CA ASN A 97 -20.39 8.29 23.79
C ASN A 97 -19.15 7.98 24.63
N VAL A 98 -18.13 8.83 24.56
CA VAL A 98 -16.90 8.62 25.33
C VAL A 98 -17.06 9.19 26.74
N VAL A 99 -16.87 8.32 27.73
CA VAL A 99 -17.07 8.64 29.15
C VAL A 99 -15.77 8.73 29.94
N ASP A 100 -14.67 8.19 29.40
CA ASP A 100 -13.31 8.34 29.94
C ASP A 100 -12.27 7.98 28.88
N VAL A 101 -11.07 8.56 28.99
CA VAL A 101 -9.91 8.23 28.16
C VAL A 101 -8.75 7.87 29.07
N ASP A 102 -8.32 6.61 29.01
CA ASP A 102 -7.08 6.16 29.66
C ASP A 102 -5.91 6.34 28.69
N TYR A 103 -5.26 7.50 28.80
CA TYR A 103 -4.12 7.84 27.96
C TYR A 103 -2.90 6.92 28.17
N ARG A 104 -2.83 6.13 29.26
CA ARG A 104 -1.69 5.21 29.51
C ARG A 104 -1.79 3.94 28.68
N SER A 105 -3.01 3.46 28.49
CA SER A 105 -3.32 2.32 27.63
C SER A 105 -3.69 2.74 26.21
N LEU A 106 -3.89 4.05 25.96
CA LEU A 106 -4.44 4.60 24.72
C LEU A 106 -5.81 3.98 24.39
N GLU A 107 -6.61 3.76 25.44
CA GLU A 107 -7.95 3.22 25.37
C GLU A 107 -8.97 4.26 25.86
N ALA A 108 -10.21 4.09 25.44
CA ALA A 108 -11.34 4.90 25.87
C ALA A 108 -12.44 4.00 26.43
N SER A 109 -13.05 4.44 27.53
CA SER A 109 -14.28 3.87 28.02
C SER A 109 -15.45 4.52 27.31
N VAL A 110 -16.29 3.70 26.67
CA VAL A 110 -17.39 4.19 25.82
C VAL A 110 -18.71 3.52 26.19
N VAL A 111 -19.79 4.29 26.07
CA VAL A 111 -21.17 3.79 26.16
C VAL A 111 -21.72 3.67 24.75
N ILE A 112 -22.19 2.48 24.37
CA ILE A 112 -22.77 2.24 23.05
C ILE A 112 -24.16 2.87 23.00
N MET A 113 -24.38 3.73 22.01
CA MET A 113 -25.66 4.41 21.79
C MET A 113 -26.49 3.70 20.72
N GLU A 114 -25.87 3.36 19.59
CA GLU A 114 -26.59 2.93 18.38
C GLU A 114 -25.72 2.04 17.49
N LEU A 115 -26.33 1.10 16.77
CA LEU A 115 -25.66 0.35 15.70
C LEU A 115 -25.76 1.14 14.39
N ILE A 116 -24.61 1.48 13.79
CA ILE A 116 -24.54 2.21 12.51
C ILE A 116 -24.39 1.24 11.34
N HIS A 117 -23.59 0.18 11.50
CA HIS A 117 -23.34 -0.80 10.44
C HIS A 117 -23.05 -2.18 11.02
N PRO A 118 -23.50 -3.28 10.37
CA PRO A 118 -24.46 -3.33 9.26
C PRO A 118 -25.87 -2.89 9.70
N LYS A 119 -26.74 -2.53 8.74
CA LYS A 119 -28.15 -2.26 9.04
C LYS A 119 -28.76 -3.50 9.71
N LEU A 120 -29.59 -3.32 10.74
CA LEU A 120 -30.20 -4.44 11.48
C LEU A 120 -30.88 -5.47 10.55
N GLU A 121 -31.46 -5.01 9.45
CA GLU A 121 -32.13 -5.84 8.43
C GLU A 121 -31.19 -6.82 7.70
N CYS A 122 -29.89 -6.53 7.68
CA CYS A 122 -28.85 -7.34 7.02
C CYS A 122 -28.14 -8.30 7.99
N VAL A 123 -28.52 -8.32 9.27
CA VAL A 123 -27.86 -9.11 10.31
C VAL A 123 -28.52 -10.48 10.43
N SER A 124 -27.73 -11.55 10.59
CA SER A 124 -28.29 -12.88 10.83
C SER A 124 -29.02 -12.94 12.19
N THR A 125 -30.01 -13.81 12.36
CA THR A 125 -30.82 -13.85 13.59
C THR A 125 -30.00 -14.09 14.87
N LYS A 126 -28.85 -14.76 14.78
CA LYS A 126 -27.95 -15.01 15.93
C LYS A 126 -27.10 -13.80 16.30
N GLU A 127 -26.66 -13.05 15.31
CA GLU A 127 -25.89 -11.81 15.51
C GLU A 127 -26.81 -10.69 16.01
N ASP A 128 -28.05 -10.61 15.50
CA ASP A 128 -29.06 -9.63 15.92
C ASP A 128 -29.39 -9.79 17.42
N GLU A 129 -29.65 -11.02 17.89
CA GLU A 129 -29.85 -11.26 19.33
C GLU A 129 -28.64 -10.86 20.19
N SER A 130 -27.43 -11.05 19.70
CA SER A 130 -26.20 -10.72 20.43
C SER A 130 -25.99 -9.21 20.51
N VAL A 131 -26.26 -8.51 19.40
CA VAL A 131 -26.17 -7.05 19.29
C VAL A 131 -27.24 -6.38 20.14
N ARG A 132 -28.50 -6.86 20.09
CA ARG A 132 -29.58 -6.37 20.96
C ARG A 132 -29.24 -6.52 22.43
N ARG A 133 -28.71 -7.68 22.84
CA ARG A 133 -28.24 -7.89 24.23
C ARG A 133 -27.14 -6.91 24.63
N ILE A 134 -26.24 -6.56 23.71
CA ILE A 134 -25.18 -5.57 23.97
C ILE A 134 -25.76 -4.16 24.12
N MET A 135 -26.71 -3.78 23.24
CA MET A 135 -27.35 -2.46 23.25
C MET A 135 -28.28 -2.25 24.45
N GLU A 136 -28.95 -3.30 24.92
CA GLU A 136 -29.88 -3.23 26.07
C GLU A 136 -29.17 -3.04 27.42
N GLN A 137 -27.89 -3.37 27.52
CA GLN A 137 -27.16 -3.40 28.79
C GLN A 137 -26.61 -2.03 29.21
N ASN A 138 -26.51 -1.04 28.30
CA ASN A 138 -25.86 0.27 28.56
C ASN A 138 -24.48 0.14 29.25
N ASP A 139 -23.76 -0.96 29.00
CA ASP A 139 -22.49 -1.21 29.65
C ASP A 139 -21.40 -0.30 29.08
N VAL A 140 -20.50 0.12 29.97
CA VAL A 140 -19.25 0.77 29.58
C VAL A 140 -18.32 -0.28 29.00
N VAL A 141 -17.80 -0.02 27.80
CA VAL A 141 -16.88 -0.90 27.07
C VAL A 141 -15.58 -0.16 26.85
N THR A 142 -14.44 -0.81 27.12
CA THR A 142 -13.12 -0.25 26.87
C THR A 142 -12.69 -0.57 25.44
N VAL A 143 -12.33 0.44 24.65
CA VAL A 143 -11.96 0.28 23.24
C VAL A 143 -10.70 1.08 22.90
N PRO A 144 -9.86 0.62 21.96
CA PRO A 144 -8.67 1.37 21.55
C PRO A 144 -9.05 2.73 20.94
N LEU A 145 -8.33 3.80 21.30
CA LEU A 145 -8.56 5.14 20.73
C LEU A 145 -8.46 5.15 19.19
N VAL A 146 -7.54 4.37 18.63
CA VAL A 146 -7.30 4.28 17.17
C VAL A 146 -8.50 3.74 16.37
N ASP A 147 -9.49 3.17 17.05
CA ASP A 147 -10.71 2.62 16.46
C ASP A 147 -11.91 3.58 16.52
N LEU A 148 -11.75 4.73 17.17
CA LEU A 148 -12.77 5.77 17.31
C LEU A 148 -12.65 6.83 16.20
N TYR A 149 -13.79 7.25 15.63
CA TYR A 149 -13.89 8.30 14.61
C TYR A 149 -14.84 9.37 15.13
N VAL A 150 -14.29 10.51 15.55
CA VAL A 150 -15.06 11.60 16.17
C VAL A 150 -16.13 12.13 15.21
N ILE A 151 -17.36 12.25 15.71
CA ILE A 151 -18.51 12.77 14.98
C ILE A 151 -18.52 14.29 15.02
N ILE A 152 -18.78 14.94 13.89
CA ILE A 152 -18.95 16.39 13.80
C ILE A 152 -20.31 16.74 14.40
N ALA A 153 -20.33 17.60 15.42
CA ALA A 153 -21.58 18.07 16.00
C ALA A 153 -22.32 18.98 15.00
N THR A 154 -23.47 18.53 14.50
CA THR A 154 -24.32 19.29 13.59
C THR A 154 -25.44 19.99 14.38
N GLY A 155 -25.14 21.17 14.94
CA GLY A 155 -26.14 22.12 15.45
C GLY A 155 -26.24 22.25 16.98
N GLY A 156 -26.16 23.50 17.48
CA GLY A 156 -26.22 23.88 18.91
C GLY A 156 -24.88 24.41 19.44
N ASP A 157 -24.85 24.84 20.71
CA ASP A 157 -23.65 25.23 21.49
C ASP A 157 -22.68 24.04 21.74
N ASP A 158 -22.71 23.01 20.90
CA ASP A 158 -21.86 21.82 21.02
C ASP A 158 -20.42 22.17 20.60
N GLU A 159 -19.49 21.91 21.51
CA GLU A 159 -18.07 22.19 21.34
C GLU A 159 -17.48 21.33 20.20
N SER A 160 -16.71 21.95 19.31
CA SER A 160 -16.07 21.25 18.19
C SER A 160 -14.86 20.46 18.68
N PHE A 161 -14.96 19.13 18.72
CA PHE A 161 -13.89 18.19 19.11
C PHE A 161 -12.87 17.94 17.97
N TYR A 162 -12.48 19.00 17.26
CA TYR A 162 -11.55 18.92 16.13
C TYR A 162 -10.16 18.45 16.58
N GLU A 163 -9.65 18.99 17.69
CA GLU A 163 -8.33 18.63 18.22
C GLU A 163 -8.31 17.16 18.68
N THR A 164 -9.34 16.69 19.39
CA THR A 164 -9.52 15.26 19.71
C THR A 164 -9.43 14.39 18.46
N ALA A 165 -10.17 14.76 17.41
CA ALA A 165 -10.23 14.02 16.17
C ALA A 165 -8.87 13.98 15.46
N TYR A 166 -8.16 15.10 15.48
CA TYR A 166 -6.83 15.25 14.91
C TYR A 166 -5.80 14.38 15.66
N LEU A 167 -5.83 14.39 17.01
CA LEU A 167 -4.93 13.57 17.84
C LEU A 167 -5.16 12.07 17.63
N ILE A 168 -6.43 11.63 17.56
CA ILE A 168 -6.76 10.23 17.27
C ILE A 168 -6.28 9.83 15.87
N GLU A 169 -6.38 10.71 14.88
CA GLU A 169 -5.86 10.43 13.55
C GLU A 169 -4.33 10.36 13.54
N LEU A 170 -3.62 11.18 14.31
CA LEU A 170 -2.18 11.05 14.50
C LEU A 170 -1.81 9.70 15.11
N LEU A 171 -2.50 9.27 16.17
CA LEU A 171 -2.32 7.93 16.77
C LEU A 171 -2.54 6.82 15.76
N ARG A 172 -3.60 6.93 14.95
CA ARG A 172 -3.93 5.95 13.92
C ARG A 172 -2.83 5.86 12.88
N ILE A 173 -2.35 6.99 12.36
CA ILE A 173 -1.24 7.00 11.39
C ILE A 173 0.01 6.39 12.02
N PHE A 174 0.35 6.77 13.25
CA PHE A 174 1.53 6.29 13.92
C PHE A 174 1.46 4.77 14.17
N PHE A 175 0.49 4.30 14.94
CA PHE A 175 0.44 2.90 15.38
C PHE A 175 -0.03 1.92 14.30
N LYS A 176 -0.88 2.34 13.34
CA LYS A 176 -1.31 1.46 12.24
C LYS A 176 -0.39 1.50 11.02
N THR A 177 0.44 2.55 10.86
CA THR A 177 1.22 2.74 9.62
C THR A 177 2.73 2.91 9.82
N ILE A 178 3.20 3.56 10.89
CA ILE A 178 4.63 3.86 11.11
C ILE A 178 5.29 2.86 12.07
N TRP A 179 4.62 2.56 13.18
CA TRP A 179 5.07 1.58 14.17
C TRP A 179 5.10 0.18 13.56
N ARG A 180 6.08 -0.62 13.96
CA ARG A 180 6.29 -1.99 13.48
C ARG A 180 6.23 -2.98 14.64
N PRO A 181 5.90 -4.26 14.38
CA PRO A 181 5.76 -5.27 15.44
C PRO A 181 7.03 -5.48 16.29
N TRP A 182 8.22 -5.27 15.70
CA TRP A 182 9.52 -5.41 16.38
C TRP A 182 10.02 -4.15 17.09
N ASP A 183 9.38 -2.98 16.91
CA ASP A 183 9.88 -1.74 17.53
C ASP A 183 9.79 -1.76 19.06
N GLY A 184 8.78 -2.43 19.63
CA GLY A 184 8.57 -2.50 21.07
C GLY A 184 9.34 -3.60 21.79
N LEU A 185 10.28 -4.29 21.12
CA LEU A 185 11.01 -5.40 21.71
C LEU A 185 12.26 -4.90 22.45
N GLU A 186 12.42 -5.34 23.69
CA GLU A 186 13.43 -4.81 24.63
C GLU A 186 14.88 -4.92 24.12
N ASP A 187 15.20 -5.90 23.27
CA ASP A 187 16.58 -6.21 22.87
C ASP A 187 17.01 -5.65 21.50
N SER A 188 16.10 -5.24 20.63
CA SER A 188 16.44 -4.88 19.24
C SER A 188 17.02 -3.47 19.06
N SER A 189 16.92 -2.59 20.07
CA SER A 189 17.15 -1.15 19.85
C SER A 189 17.34 -0.27 21.09
N LYS A 190 17.97 -0.79 22.15
CA LYS A 190 18.24 0.02 23.36
C LYS A 190 19.06 1.28 23.03
N GLY A 191 18.47 2.45 23.27
CA GLY A 191 19.11 3.75 23.11
C GLY A 191 19.19 4.29 21.69
N GLU A 192 18.63 3.59 20.70
CA GLU A 192 18.49 4.14 19.34
C GLU A 192 17.42 5.24 19.33
N ASN A 193 17.71 6.39 18.74
CA ASN A 193 16.72 7.46 18.58
C ASN A 193 15.74 7.12 17.44
N PHE A 194 14.44 7.08 17.72
CA PHE A 194 13.43 6.63 16.75
C PHE A 194 13.31 7.59 15.55
N VAL A 195 13.35 8.90 15.81
CA VAL A 195 13.15 9.95 14.79
C VAL A 195 14.23 9.88 13.70
N SER A 196 15.50 9.77 14.09
CA SER A 196 16.64 9.74 13.18
C SER A 196 16.82 8.39 12.47
N THR A 197 16.44 7.28 13.11
CA THR A 197 16.70 5.93 12.59
C THR A 197 15.54 5.33 11.79
N ARG A 198 14.28 5.65 12.12
CA ARG A 198 13.09 4.93 11.62
C ARG A 198 12.04 5.84 11.00
N LEU A 199 11.79 7.00 11.59
CA LEU A 199 10.66 7.84 11.18
C LEU A 199 10.78 8.28 9.70
N ALA A 200 11.92 8.84 9.31
CA ALA A 200 12.11 9.41 7.98
C ALA A 200 12.02 8.36 6.86
N THR A 201 12.67 7.21 7.03
CA THR A 201 12.70 6.11 6.05
C THR A 201 11.31 5.51 5.86
N ARG A 202 10.56 5.30 6.96
CA ARG A 202 9.20 4.75 6.91
C ARG A 202 8.19 5.71 6.32
N VAL A 203 8.24 7.00 6.68
CA VAL A 203 7.37 8.02 6.08
C VAL A 203 7.62 8.13 4.58
N THR A 204 8.89 8.06 4.16
CA THR A 204 9.27 8.03 2.74
C THR A 204 8.71 6.80 2.04
N LEU A 205 8.90 5.61 2.61
CA LEU A 205 8.37 4.36 2.07
C LEU A 205 6.84 4.41 1.89
N ILE A 206 6.11 4.88 2.91
CA ILE A 206 4.64 5.04 2.86
C ILE A 206 4.23 5.99 1.74
N SER A 207 4.96 7.11 1.59
CA SER A 207 4.72 8.07 0.51
C SER A 207 4.94 7.45 -0.87
N GLU A 208 6.03 6.69 -1.04
CA GLU A 208 6.36 6.02 -2.30
C GLU A 208 5.35 4.93 -2.67
N MET A 209 4.83 4.20 -1.68
CA MET A 209 3.72 3.25 -1.86
C MET A 209 2.45 3.97 -2.35
N LYS A 210 2.06 5.07 -1.69
CA LYS A 210 0.85 5.84 -2.05
C LYS A 210 0.94 6.50 -3.42
N ASN A 211 2.12 6.99 -3.79
CA ASN A 211 2.36 7.66 -5.06
C ASN A 211 2.61 6.69 -6.23
N GLY A 212 2.55 5.37 -5.98
CA GLY A 212 2.73 4.35 -7.02
C GLY A 212 4.14 4.31 -7.61
N ILE A 213 5.15 4.69 -6.82
CA ILE A 213 6.56 4.60 -7.21
C ILE A 213 7.04 3.14 -7.13
N LEU A 214 6.53 2.39 -6.15
CA LEU A 214 6.86 0.98 -5.95
C LEU A 214 5.91 0.07 -6.74
N SER A 215 6.44 -1.05 -7.23
CA SER A 215 5.64 -2.05 -7.95
C SER A 215 4.62 -2.73 -7.02
N LYS A 216 3.51 -3.23 -7.58
CA LYS A 216 2.47 -3.94 -6.81
C LYS A 216 3.01 -5.18 -6.09
N GLY A 217 3.82 -6.00 -6.76
CA GLY A 217 4.43 -7.18 -6.14
C GLY A 217 5.29 -6.82 -4.93
N PHE A 218 5.97 -5.68 -4.98
CA PHE A 218 6.81 -5.21 -3.87
C PHE A 218 5.97 -4.70 -2.70
N ILE A 219 4.89 -3.95 -3.00
CA ILE A 219 3.90 -3.56 -1.99
C ILE A 219 3.28 -4.79 -1.34
N ASN A 220 2.95 -5.82 -2.13
CA ASN A 220 2.43 -7.08 -1.61
C ASN A 220 3.44 -7.79 -0.71
N ARG A 221 4.73 -7.80 -1.06
CA ARG A 221 5.78 -8.34 -0.19
C ARG A 221 5.89 -7.58 1.13
N ILE A 222 5.89 -6.24 1.10
CA ILE A 222 5.89 -5.42 2.31
C ILE A 222 4.67 -5.76 3.19
N ASN A 223 3.47 -5.79 2.59
CA ASN A 223 2.25 -6.10 3.31
C ASN A 223 2.26 -7.53 3.88
N ALA A 224 2.79 -8.50 3.13
CA ALA A 224 2.95 -9.87 3.60
C ALA A 224 3.90 -9.95 4.80
N ILE A 225 5.07 -9.30 4.74
CA ILE A 225 6.00 -9.24 5.86
C ILE A 225 5.35 -8.60 7.09
N LEU A 226 4.67 -7.47 6.92
CA LEU A 226 4.00 -6.78 8.03
C LEU A 226 2.88 -7.63 8.63
N THR A 227 2.04 -8.24 7.80
CA THR A 227 0.94 -9.12 8.24
C THR A 227 1.49 -10.28 9.05
N GLU A 228 2.48 -10.99 8.49
CA GLU A 228 3.14 -12.11 9.17
C GLU A 228 3.80 -11.68 10.49
N ALA A 229 4.43 -10.50 10.52
CA ALA A 229 5.06 -9.97 11.71
C ALA A 229 4.05 -9.59 12.80
N PHE A 230 2.90 -9.01 12.45
CA PHE A 230 1.81 -8.73 13.40
C PHE A 230 1.22 -10.03 13.95
N GLU A 231 0.98 -11.04 13.11
CA GLU A 231 0.50 -12.35 13.56
C GLU A 231 1.49 -13.05 14.51
N ILE A 232 2.79 -12.96 14.21
CA ILE A 232 3.85 -13.47 15.09
C ILE A 232 3.81 -12.75 16.43
N LYS A 233 3.71 -11.42 16.42
CA LYS A 233 3.65 -10.62 17.65
C LYS A 233 2.43 -10.99 18.50
N ASP A 234 1.24 -11.09 17.91
CA ASP A 234 0.03 -11.48 18.62
C ASP A 234 0.19 -12.86 19.27
N ARG A 235 0.79 -13.82 18.55
CA ARG A 235 1.07 -15.16 19.07
C ARG A 235 2.09 -15.13 20.21
N MET A 236 3.12 -14.30 20.12
CA MET A 236 4.09 -14.11 21.19
C MET A 236 3.44 -13.51 22.45
N GLU A 237 2.55 -12.54 22.30
CA GLU A 237 1.80 -11.96 23.43
C GLU A 237 0.88 -12.99 24.10
N VAL A 238 0.23 -13.87 23.32
CA VAL A 238 -0.57 -14.98 23.85
C VAL A 238 0.29 -15.94 24.68
N LEU A 239 1.47 -16.32 24.19
CA LEU A 239 2.41 -17.18 24.93
C LEU A 239 2.91 -16.50 26.20
N ALA A 240 3.24 -15.21 26.13
CA ALA A 240 3.66 -14.43 27.29
C ALA A 240 2.56 -14.37 28.37
N LYS A 241 1.31 -14.10 27.98
CA LYS A 241 0.14 -14.11 28.91
C LYS A 241 -0.09 -15.49 29.53
N LYS A 242 0.07 -16.58 28.76
CA LYS A 242 -0.01 -17.96 29.29
C LYS A 242 1.05 -18.21 30.35
N ASN A 243 2.30 -17.82 30.10
CA ASN A 243 3.40 -17.98 31.05
C ASN A 243 3.18 -17.16 32.34
N VAL A 244 2.70 -15.92 32.24
CA VAL A 244 2.35 -15.11 33.42
C VAL A 244 1.24 -15.75 34.23
N ASN A 245 0.20 -16.29 33.58
CA ASN A 245 -0.90 -16.96 34.27
C ASN A 245 -0.45 -18.27 34.96
N ARG A 246 0.46 -19.05 34.36
CA ARG A 246 1.06 -20.23 35.00
C ARG A 246 1.85 -19.85 36.26
N ASN A 247 2.60 -18.76 36.20
CA ASN A 247 3.37 -18.26 37.35
C ASN A 247 2.50 -17.70 38.47
N ARG A 248 1.21 -17.43 38.21
CA ARG A 248 0.23 -16.90 39.19
C ARG A 248 -0.59 -17.99 39.88
N MET A 249 -0.53 -19.26 39.47
CA MET A 249 -1.20 -20.36 40.17
C MET A 249 -0.42 -20.71 41.45
N ASP A 250 -1.13 -20.79 42.59
CA ASP A 250 -0.56 -21.01 43.93
C ASP A 250 0.33 -22.26 44.00
N GLU A 251 1.47 -22.16 44.71
CA GLU A 251 2.46 -23.24 44.87
C GLU A 251 1.88 -24.55 45.44
N GLU A 252 0.74 -24.48 46.16
CA GLU A 252 0.06 -25.64 46.73
C GLU A 252 -0.62 -26.55 45.66
N MET A 253 -0.98 -26.01 44.49
CA MET A 253 -1.66 -26.77 43.42
C MET A 253 -0.69 -27.49 42.47
N LYS A 254 0.61 -27.15 42.51
CA LYS A 254 1.66 -27.81 41.70
C LYS A 254 1.93 -29.27 42.10
N MET A 255 1.51 -29.73 43.28
CA MET A 255 2.05 -30.96 43.90
C MET A 255 1.41 -32.31 43.50
N THR A 256 0.68 -32.42 42.38
CA THR A 256 0.06 -33.70 41.93
C THR A 256 0.49 -34.10 40.52
N LEU A 257 1.56 -34.88 40.37
CA LEU A 257 2.00 -35.66 39.18
C LEU A 257 2.01 -34.96 37.79
N GLU A 258 1.69 -33.67 37.72
CA GLU A 258 1.64 -32.82 36.52
C GLU A 258 2.90 -31.95 36.38
N ASN A 259 3.77 -31.86 37.39
CA ASN A 259 5.00 -31.05 37.37
C ASN A 259 5.96 -31.38 36.22
N GLN A 260 6.07 -32.65 35.79
CA GLN A 260 6.90 -32.97 34.62
C GLN A 260 6.25 -32.46 33.33
N ILE A 261 4.93 -32.60 33.19
CA ILE A 261 4.19 -32.17 31.98
C ILE A 261 4.18 -30.64 31.91
N ASP A 262 3.96 -29.95 33.03
CA ASP A 262 3.98 -28.48 33.10
C ASP A 262 5.35 -27.89 32.77
N ASP A 263 6.44 -28.49 33.26
CA ASP A 263 7.80 -28.08 32.90
C ASP A 263 8.09 -28.34 31.41
N TYR A 264 7.69 -29.51 30.86
CA TYR A 264 7.83 -29.79 29.43
C TYR A 264 6.99 -28.84 28.54
N VAL A 265 5.79 -28.45 28.99
CA VAL A 265 4.91 -27.52 28.27
C VAL A 265 5.43 -26.08 28.37
N ALA A 266 6.01 -25.68 29.51
CA ALA A 266 6.68 -24.39 29.67
C ALA A 266 7.94 -24.30 28.80
N ASP A 267 8.74 -25.37 28.74
CA ASP A 267 9.91 -25.47 27.86
C ASP A 267 9.50 -25.41 26.38
N PHE A 268 8.38 -26.05 26.00
CA PHE A 268 7.86 -25.99 24.64
C PHE A 268 7.36 -24.58 24.27
N ASP A 269 6.60 -23.93 25.15
CA ASP A 269 6.11 -22.57 24.91
C ASP A 269 7.25 -21.55 24.89
N ALA A 270 8.30 -21.74 25.70
CA ALA A 270 9.51 -20.94 25.66
C ALA A 270 10.31 -21.16 24.37
N ALA A 271 10.45 -22.41 23.91
CA ALA A 271 11.08 -22.74 22.63
C ALA A 271 10.30 -22.17 21.45
N GLU A 272 8.97 -22.24 21.48
CA GLU A 272 8.11 -21.64 20.45
C GLU A 272 8.18 -20.11 20.48
N TYR A 273 8.20 -19.47 21.66
CA TYR A 273 8.42 -18.04 21.80
C TYR A 273 9.77 -17.62 21.19
N LEU A 274 10.84 -18.35 21.48
CA LEU A 274 12.17 -18.08 20.90
C LEU A 274 12.17 -18.28 19.38
N ARG A 275 11.52 -19.34 18.87
CA ARG A 275 11.39 -19.58 17.42
C ARG A 275 10.66 -18.45 16.72
N LEU A 276 9.57 -17.96 17.31
CA LEU A 276 8.81 -16.81 16.82
C LEU A 276 9.64 -15.53 16.86
N GLN A 277 10.40 -15.30 17.93
CA GLN A 277 11.32 -14.17 18.05
C GLN A 277 12.40 -14.19 16.97
N MET A 278 13.00 -15.35 16.68
CA MET A 278 13.98 -15.49 15.59
C MET A 278 13.36 -15.16 14.23
N LYS A 279 12.15 -15.67 13.97
CA LYS A 279 11.42 -15.40 12.72
C LYS A 279 11.10 -13.90 12.57
N LEU A 280 10.71 -13.24 13.67
CA LEU A 280 10.45 -11.81 13.68
C LEU A 280 11.71 -10.98 13.39
N LEU A 281 12.87 -11.39 13.92
CA LEU A 281 14.16 -10.78 13.60
C LEU A 281 14.54 -10.95 12.12
N ASP A 282 14.20 -12.08 11.50
CA ASP A 282 14.44 -12.28 10.07
C ASP A 282 13.61 -11.31 9.21
N LEU A 283 12.32 -11.16 9.55
CA LEU A 283 11.42 -10.19 8.92
C LEU A 283 11.86 -8.73 9.14
N GLU A 284 12.32 -8.39 10.35
CA GLU A 284 12.87 -7.06 10.66
C GLU A 284 14.09 -6.76 9.77
N ARG A 285 15.04 -7.71 9.64
CA ARG A 285 16.24 -7.51 8.81
C ARG A 285 15.87 -7.27 7.36
N GLU A 286 14.93 -8.04 6.83
CA GLU A 286 14.42 -7.84 5.48
C GLU A 286 13.76 -6.47 5.32
N MET A 287 12.89 -6.07 6.26
CA MET A 287 12.23 -4.77 6.20
C MET A 287 13.18 -3.60 6.39
N LYS A 288 14.27 -3.73 7.16
CA LYS A 288 15.30 -2.68 7.26
C LYS A 288 15.98 -2.42 5.91
N ILE A 289 16.24 -3.47 5.13
CA ILE A 289 16.78 -3.35 3.76
C ILE A 289 15.75 -2.67 2.85
N ILE A 290 14.47 -3.01 3.00
CA ILE A 290 13.38 -2.40 2.23
C ILE A 290 13.14 -0.94 2.63
N GLU A 291 13.24 -0.58 3.91
CA GLU A 291 12.99 0.79 4.38
C GLU A 291 14.10 1.75 3.91
N ASP A 292 15.34 1.28 3.75
CA ASP A 292 16.45 2.06 3.19
C ASP A 292 16.33 2.18 1.65
N GLY A 293 16.20 3.40 1.13
CA GLY A 293 16.00 3.63 -0.31
C GLY A 293 17.14 3.13 -1.21
N GLN A 294 18.39 3.13 -0.73
CA GLN A 294 19.53 2.64 -1.52
C GLN A 294 19.59 1.12 -1.50
N LEU A 295 19.47 0.51 -0.31
CA LEU A 295 19.49 -0.94 -0.16
C LEU A 295 18.28 -1.58 -0.85
N ARG A 296 17.11 -0.92 -0.81
CA ARG A 296 15.91 -1.34 -1.52
C ARG A 296 16.15 -1.52 -3.01
N SER A 297 16.84 -0.58 -3.67
CA SER A 297 17.18 -0.70 -5.10
C SER A 297 18.05 -1.93 -5.40
N MET A 298 18.97 -2.29 -4.49
CA MET A 298 19.75 -3.51 -4.60
C MET A 298 18.90 -4.76 -4.31
N TYR A 299 18.04 -4.72 -3.29
CA TYR A 299 17.11 -5.79 -2.96
C TYR A 299 16.18 -6.12 -4.15
N TYR A 300 15.69 -5.10 -4.86
CA TYR A 300 14.95 -5.24 -6.12
C TYR A 300 15.72 -6.04 -7.18
N THR A 301 17.04 -5.87 -7.25
CA THR A 301 17.90 -6.53 -8.24
C THR A 301 18.20 -7.99 -7.86
N LEU A 302 18.36 -8.24 -6.56
CA LEU A 302 18.85 -9.52 -6.05
C LEU A 302 17.74 -10.55 -5.84
N ILE A 303 16.50 -10.12 -5.63
CA ILE A 303 15.38 -11.02 -5.31
C ILE A 303 14.14 -10.74 -6.19
N PRO A 304 14.21 -10.93 -7.52
CA PRO A 304 13.03 -10.85 -8.38
C PRO A 304 11.98 -11.94 -8.07
N GLU A 305 12.45 -13.12 -7.63
CA GLU A 305 11.61 -14.31 -7.41
C GLU A 305 10.60 -14.13 -6.25
N LEU A 306 10.97 -13.48 -5.14
CA LEU A 306 10.05 -13.27 -4.00
C LEU A 306 8.97 -12.19 -4.24
N ILE A 307 9.13 -11.35 -5.27
CA ILE A 307 8.20 -10.26 -5.62
C ILE A 307 7.03 -10.77 -6.48
N LEU A 308 7.22 -11.90 -7.18
CA LEU A 308 6.24 -12.49 -8.11
C LEU A 308 5.25 -13.45 -7.43
N HIS A 309 5.49 -13.86 -6.19
CA HIS A 309 4.72 -14.95 -5.54
C HIS A 309 3.51 -14.51 -4.70
N HIS A 310 3.18 -13.21 -4.61
CA HIS A 310 2.08 -12.72 -3.75
C HIS A 310 0.98 -11.95 -4.51
N SER A 311 0.76 -12.22 -5.80
CA SER A 311 -0.34 -11.61 -6.57
C SER A 311 -1.39 -12.60 -7.08
N GLU A 312 -1.38 -13.85 -6.61
CA GLU A 312 -2.37 -14.86 -6.99
C GLU A 312 -3.13 -15.36 -5.75
N GLU A 313 -4.10 -14.56 -5.31
CA GLU A 313 -5.23 -15.04 -4.51
C GLU A 313 -6.52 -14.76 -5.30
N ASP A 314 -6.74 -15.53 -6.36
CA ASP A 314 -8.09 -15.88 -6.81
C ASP A 314 -8.20 -17.40 -6.69
N MET A 315 -8.90 -17.82 -5.65
CA MET A 315 -9.28 -19.21 -5.40
C MET A 315 -10.29 -19.66 -6.46
N ASP A 316 -9.96 -20.68 -7.25
CA ASP A 316 -10.95 -21.71 -7.59
C ASP A 316 -10.32 -23.08 -7.85
N ASP A 317 -11.05 -24.06 -7.32
CA ASP A 317 -11.06 -25.52 -7.39
C ASP A 317 -9.88 -26.33 -8.01
N GLY A 318 -9.38 -27.25 -7.18
CA GLY A 318 -9.24 -28.65 -7.60
C GLY A 318 -8.02 -29.07 -8.42
N GLY A 319 -7.00 -29.60 -7.72
CA GLY A 319 -6.32 -30.82 -8.13
C GLY A 319 -5.17 -30.72 -9.14
N GLU A 320 -4.05 -31.28 -8.71
CA GLU A 320 -2.94 -31.86 -9.49
C GLU A 320 -1.87 -30.92 -10.11
N GLU A 321 -0.65 -31.19 -9.60
CA GLU A 321 0.65 -31.11 -10.26
C GLU A 321 1.37 -29.75 -10.30
N LEU A 322 2.27 -29.61 -9.32
CA LEU A 322 3.57 -28.98 -9.48
C LEU A 322 4.25 -29.49 -10.76
N GLU A 323 4.06 -28.80 -11.88
CA GLU A 323 5.02 -28.63 -12.97
C GLU A 323 4.43 -27.67 -14.02
N LYS A 324 5.07 -26.51 -14.24
CA LYS A 324 4.81 -25.46 -15.26
C LYS A 324 4.05 -24.18 -14.85
N ASN A 325 4.51 -23.45 -13.83
CA ASN A 325 4.31 -21.98 -13.83
C ASN A 325 5.47 -21.29 -14.54
N LYS A 326 5.55 -21.51 -15.86
CA LYS A 326 6.38 -20.69 -16.75
C LYS A 326 5.65 -19.37 -16.95
N TYR A 327 6.26 -18.26 -16.55
CA TYR A 327 5.72 -16.91 -16.75
C TYR A 327 5.11 -16.77 -18.15
N LYS A 328 3.79 -16.52 -18.21
CA LYS A 328 3.09 -16.27 -19.47
C LYS A 328 3.32 -14.81 -19.84
N LYS A 329 4.17 -14.60 -20.84
CA LYS A 329 4.44 -13.30 -21.48
C LYS A 329 3.15 -12.50 -21.69
N SER A 330 3.09 -11.29 -21.15
CA SER A 330 1.97 -10.37 -21.31
C SER A 330 2.26 -9.31 -22.37
N ILE A 331 1.18 -8.82 -22.99
CA ILE A 331 1.17 -7.65 -23.84
C ILE A 331 0.57 -6.48 -23.08
N HIS A 332 1.25 -5.34 -23.13
CA HIS A 332 0.73 -4.08 -22.64
C HIS A 332 0.37 -3.19 -23.83
N LEU A 333 -0.91 -2.97 -24.08
CA LEU A 333 -1.40 -2.02 -25.08
C LEU A 333 -1.56 -0.64 -24.43
N VAL A 334 -0.73 0.32 -24.83
CA VAL A 334 -0.85 1.71 -24.37
C VAL A 334 -1.64 2.51 -25.39
N THR A 335 -2.77 3.05 -24.94
CA THR A 335 -3.61 3.94 -25.76
C THR A 335 -3.89 5.24 -25.01
N LYS A 336 -3.91 6.35 -25.75
CA LYS A 336 -4.55 7.58 -25.24
C LYS A 336 -6.06 7.46 -25.36
N LEU A 337 -6.79 8.48 -24.87
CA LEU A 337 -8.22 8.64 -25.13
C LEU A 337 -8.49 8.46 -26.64
N CYS A 338 -9.16 7.36 -26.97
CA CYS A 338 -9.47 6.97 -28.34
C CYS A 338 -10.91 6.46 -28.40
N ASP A 339 -11.49 6.46 -29.60
CA ASP A 339 -12.80 5.90 -29.82
C ASP A 339 -12.75 4.36 -29.91
N ILE A 340 -13.94 3.74 -29.82
CA ILE A 340 -14.08 2.28 -29.88
C ILE A 340 -13.51 1.72 -31.19
N SER A 341 -13.65 2.47 -32.29
CA SER A 341 -13.12 2.09 -33.61
C SER A 341 -11.60 1.97 -33.60
N SER A 342 -10.90 2.94 -33.03
CA SER A 342 -9.45 2.95 -32.90
C SER A 342 -8.95 1.83 -31.99
N LEU A 343 -9.60 1.64 -30.83
CA LEU A 343 -9.26 0.54 -29.93
C LEU A 343 -9.45 -0.83 -30.61
N THR A 344 -10.54 -1.00 -31.35
CA THR A 344 -10.82 -2.22 -32.13
C THR A 344 -9.76 -2.44 -33.21
N PHE A 345 -9.33 -1.37 -33.89
CA PHE A 345 -8.24 -1.43 -34.86
C PHE A 345 -6.93 -1.90 -34.22
N TYR A 346 -6.55 -1.35 -33.06
CA TYR A 346 -5.34 -1.77 -32.36
C TYR A 346 -5.39 -3.24 -31.92
N LEU A 347 -6.51 -3.68 -31.35
CA LEU A 347 -6.70 -5.09 -30.96
C LEU A 347 -6.64 -6.04 -32.17
N ASN A 348 -7.23 -5.66 -33.30
CA ASN A 348 -7.14 -6.44 -34.54
C ASN A 348 -5.69 -6.51 -35.05
N LYS A 349 -4.94 -5.40 -34.96
CA LYS A 349 -3.53 -5.37 -35.35
C LYS A 349 -2.66 -6.25 -34.46
N LEU A 350 -2.93 -6.28 -33.14
CA LEU A 350 -2.28 -7.20 -32.22
C LEU A 350 -2.55 -8.66 -32.58
N ASN A 351 -3.80 -8.98 -32.94
CA ASN A 351 -4.18 -10.33 -33.36
C ASN A 351 -3.47 -10.75 -34.66
N GLU A 352 -3.34 -9.83 -35.63
CA GLU A 352 -2.53 -10.07 -36.84
C GLU A 352 -1.07 -10.35 -36.50
N LEU A 353 -0.46 -9.57 -35.60
CA LEU A 353 0.94 -9.75 -35.18
C LEU A 353 1.15 -11.07 -34.43
N GLN A 354 0.19 -11.48 -33.60
CA GLN A 354 0.20 -12.79 -32.93
C GLN A 354 0.19 -13.94 -33.95
N SER A 355 -0.59 -13.82 -35.02
CA SER A 355 -0.69 -14.85 -36.06
C SER A 355 0.59 -15.02 -36.90
N MET A 356 1.53 -14.07 -36.83
CA MET A 356 2.82 -14.13 -37.51
C MET A 356 3.93 -14.81 -36.68
N GLU A 357 3.71 -15.03 -35.38
CA GLU A 357 4.63 -15.83 -34.55
C GLU A 357 4.36 -17.32 -34.72
N THR A 358 5.44 -18.11 -34.81
CA THR A 358 5.41 -19.54 -35.17
C THR A 358 5.05 -20.47 -34.00
N ASP A 359 4.92 -19.94 -32.78
CA ASP A 359 4.56 -20.67 -31.56
C ASP A 359 3.04 -20.56 -31.28
N CYS A 360 2.26 -21.46 -31.88
CA CYS A 360 0.79 -21.47 -31.89
C CYS A 360 0.07 -21.83 -30.57
N GLU A 361 0.76 -21.92 -29.43
CA GLU A 361 0.16 -22.35 -28.14
C GLU A 361 0.08 -21.25 -27.07
N LYS A 362 0.49 -20.01 -27.36
CA LYS A 362 0.49 -18.93 -26.36
C LYS A 362 -0.78 -18.08 -26.44
N HIS A 363 -1.70 -18.30 -25.51
CA HIS A 363 -2.69 -17.27 -25.16
C HIS A 363 -1.95 -16.11 -24.49
N TRP A 364 -1.93 -14.96 -25.14
CA TRP A 364 -1.32 -13.75 -24.59
C TRP A 364 -2.34 -12.99 -23.75
N ASN A 365 -1.95 -12.64 -22.53
CA ASN A 365 -2.74 -11.72 -21.71
C ASN A 365 -2.50 -10.30 -22.22
N VAL A 366 -3.57 -9.55 -22.51
CA VAL A 366 -3.48 -8.16 -22.97
C VAL A 366 -3.97 -7.24 -21.86
N GLU A 367 -3.09 -6.38 -21.36
CA GLU A 367 -3.43 -5.30 -20.45
C GLU A 367 -3.50 -3.97 -21.19
N VAL A 368 -4.56 -3.19 -20.97
CA VAL A 368 -4.71 -1.88 -21.60
C VAL A 368 -4.34 -0.77 -20.62
N HIS A 369 -3.41 0.07 -21.01
CA HIS A 369 -2.84 1.15 -20.20
C HIS A 369 -3.13 2.52 -20.83
N ASN A 370 -3.37 3.52 -19.99
CA ASN A 370 -3.54 4.92 -20.42
C ASN A 370 -2.24 5.74 -20.37
N SER A 371 -1.13 5.11 -20.04
CA SER A 371 0.18 5.73 -19.82
C SER A 371 1.29 4.70 -20.09
N LEU A 372 2.28 5.10 -20.88
CA LEU A 372 3.50 4.36 -21.13
C LEU A 372 4.35 4.23 -19.86
N ARG A 373 4.38 5.27 -19.01
CA ARG A 373 5.03 5.21 -17.69
C ARG A 373 4.46 4.06 -16.84
N LYS A 374 3.13 3.93 -16.78
CA LYS A 374 2.47 2.84 -16.05
C LYS A 374 2.78 1.48 -16.66
N ALA A 375 2.72 1.38 -17.99
CA ALA A 375 3.02 0.13 -18.71
C ALA A 375 4.45 -0.36 -18.43
N ILE A 376 5.47 0.51 -18.50
CA ILE A 376 6.86 0.15 -18.15
C ILE A 376 6.97 -0.25 -16.67
N GLY A 377 6.23 0.43 -15.79
CA GLY A 377 6.20 0.13 -14.36
C GLY A 377 5.70 -1.29 -14.06
N VAL A 378 4.64 -1.74 -14.73
CA VAL A 378 4.03 -3.05 -14.50
C VAL A 378 4.60 -4.19 -15.34
N ALA A 379 5.20 -3.90 -16.50
CA ALA A 379 5.75 -4.92 -17.40
C ALA A 379 6.84 -5.75 -16.72
N HIS A 380 6.92 -7.03 -17.00
CA HIS A 380 8.01 -7.92 -16.57
C HIS A 380 9.00 -8.17 -17.70
N SER A 381 10.17 -8.72 -17.36
CA SER A 381 11.14 -9.15 -18.36
C SER A 381 10.55 -10.22 -19.27
N GLY A 382 10.60 -10.00 -20.57
CA GLY A 382 10.01 -10.81 -21.63
C GLY A 382 8.77 -10.18 -22.26
N ASP A 383 8.15 -9.18 -21.63
CA ASP A 383 6.90 -8.56 -22.10
C ASP A 383 7.09 -7.64 -23.30
N ILE A 384 5.98 -7.41 -24.02
CA ILE A 384 5.90 -6.47 -25.13
C ILE A 384 4.94 -5.34 -24.79
N ILE A 385 5.38 -4.11 -25.01
CA ILE A 385 4.58 -2.89 -24.89
C ILE A 385 4.28 -2.37 -26.30
N TYR A 386 3.01 -2.36 -26.69
CA TYR A 386 2.56 -1.76 -27.93
C TYR A 386 2.00 -0.37 -27.68
N LEU A 387 2.42 0.60 -28.50
CA LEU A 387 1.98 1.97 -28.42
C LEU A 387 1.05 2.30 -29.59
N SER A 388 -0.15 2.81 -29.29
CA SER A 388 -1.01 3.44 -30.30
C SER A 388 -0.34 4.68 -30.86
N SER A 389 -0.76 5.13 -32.05
CA SER A 389 -0.31 6.42 -32.59
C SER A 389 -0.56 7.57 -31.62
N GLY A 390 0.35 8.55 -31.63
CA GLY A 390 0.29 9.73 -30.78
C GLY A 390 1.62 10.07 -30.12
N THR A 391 1.59 11.18 -29.37
CA THR A 391 2.77 11.76 -28.70
C THR A 391 2.75 11.49 -27.21
N TYR A 392 3.71 10.73 -26.69
CA TYR A 392 3.86 10.38 -25.28
C TYR A 392 4.87 11.33 -24.63
N THR A 393 4.38 12.26 -23.80
CA THR A 393 5.18 13.36 -23.22
C THR A 393 5.51 13.17 -21.75
N GLU A 394 5.18 12.03 -21.15
CA GLU A 394 5.32 11.81 -19.71
C GLU A 394 6.76 11.45 -19.33
N PRO A 395 7.20 11.75 -18.08
CA PRO A 395 8.51 11.35 -17.59
C PRO A 395 8.58 9.82 -17.45
N LEU A 396 9.49 9.21 -18.22
CA LEU A 396 9.69 7.77 -18.28
C LEU A 396 10.57 7.27 -17.12
N PRO A 397 10.24 6.12 -16.51
CA PRO A 397 11.10 5.51 -15.51
C PRO A 397 12.34 4.91 -16.17
N TRP A 398 13.35 4.59 -15.36
CA TRP A 398 14.51 3.84 -15.85
C TRP A 398 14.08 2.45 -16.31
N ILE A 399 14.62 2.01 -17.45
CA ILE A 399 14.30 0.70 -18.02
C ILE A 399 15.36 -0.29 -17.53
N GLU A 400 14.96 -1.12 -16.57
CA GLU A 400 15.84 -2.11 -15.93
C GLU A 400 15.48 -3.56 -16.31
N LYS A 401 14.47 -3.75 -17.16
CA LYS A 401 13.86 -5.04 -17.52
C LYS A 401 14.05 -5.38 -19.00
N GLU A 402 13.96 -6.66 -19.36
CA GLU A 402 13.99 -7.10 -20.77
C GLU A 402 12.65 -6.84 -21.44
N ILE A 403 12.43 -5.64 -21.97
CA ILE A 403 11.14 -5.31 -22.61
C ILE A 403 11.33 -4.88 -24.06
N GLU A 404 10.29 -5.13 -24.84
CA GLU A 404 10.19 -4.66 -26.22
C GLU A 404 9.08 -3.61 -26.33
N ILE A 405 9.42 -2.40 -26.78
CA ILE A 405 8.48 -1.30 -26.97
C ILE A 405 8.30 -1.07 -28.47
N ILE A 406 7.08 -1.21 -28.97
CA ILE A 406 6.76 -1.20 -30.39
C ILE A 406 5.69 -0.16 -30.68
N GLY A 407 5.94 0.75 -31.62
CA GLY A 407 4.89 1.56 -32.20
C GLY A 407 4.04 0.73 -33.18
N ILE A 408 2.72 0.63 -32.92
CA ILE A 408 1.80 -0.10 -33.82
C ILE A 408 1.75 0.56 -35.20
N GLU A 409 1.86 1.89 -35.23
CA GLU A 409 1.79 2.72 -36.43
C GLU A 409 3.04 3.60 -36.53
N GLU A 410 3.28 4.21 -37.70
CA GLU A 410 4.49 5.02 -37.96
C GLU A 410 4.53 6.36 -37.18
N ASN A 411 3.40 6.80 -36.60
CA ASN A 411 3.25 8.09 -35.90
C ASN A 411 3.28 7.97 -34.38
N VAL A 412 4.18 7.15 -33.84
CA VAL A 412 4.37 6.98 -32.39
C VAL A 412 5.57 7.80 -31.95
N ILE A 413 5.32 8.87 -31.19
CA ILE A 413 6.34 9.84 -30.79
C ILE A 413 6.55 9.77 -29.28
N LEU A 414 7.76 9.42 -28.83
CA LEU A 414 8.22 9.61 -27.46
C LEU A 414 8.85 11.00 -27.35
N GLN A 415 8.25 11.89 -26.59
CA GLN A 415 8.67 13.29 -26.49
C GLN A 415 9.11 13.63 -25.07
N SER A 416 10.24 14.32 -24.91
CA SER A 416 10.75 14.68 -23.59
C SER A 416 9.82 15.67 -22.85
N HIS A 417 9.62 15.42 -21.56
CA HIS A 417 8.94 16.34 -20.63
C HIS A 417 9.91 17.40 -20.12
N GLN A 418 9.42 18.56 -19.68
CA GLN A 418 10.26 19.57 -19.02
C GLN A 418 10.98 19.03 -17.76
N ASP A 419 10.39 18.02 -17.14
CA ASP A 419 10.90 17.40 -15.90
C ASP A 419 11.72 16.11 -16.15
N CYS A 420 12.15 15.80 -17.38
CA CYS A 420 12.93 14.58 -17.64
C CYS A 420 14.38 14.63 -17.10
N GLY A 421 14.82 15.77 -16.59
CA GLY A 421 16.18 15.96 -16.10
C GLY A 421 17.23 15.89 -17.22
N ASN A 422 18.47 15.54 -16.86
CA ASN A 422 19.61 15.58 -17.78
C ASN A 422 19.64 14.42 -18.80
N ILE A 423 18.86 13.36 -18.60
CA ILE A 423 18.88 12.16 -19.44
C ILE A 423 17.43 11.78 -19.77
N PHE A 424 17.09 11.69 -21.06
CA PHE A 424 15.71 11.36 -21.45
C PHE A 424 15.39 9.86 -21.29
N LEU A 425 16.26 8.98 -21.80
CA LEU A 425 16.11 7.52 -21.69
C LEU A 425 17.32 6.91 -20.99
N PHE A 426 17.07 6.24 -19.88
CA PHE A 426 18.11 5.57 -19.11
C PHE A 426 17.85 4.07 -19.04
N ILE A 427 18.83 3.28 -19.49
CA ILE A 427 18.75 1.83 -19.58
C ILE A 427 19.84 1.22 -18.68
N ASN A 428 19.41 0.35 -17.77
CA ASN A 428 20.26 -0.31 -16.79
C ASN A 428 19.78 -1.75 -16.58
N SER A 429 20.01 -2.62 -17.57
CA SER A 429 19.61 -4.02 -17.51
C SER A 429 20.83 -4.93 -17.67
N SER A 430 21.40 -5.37 -16.55
CA SER A 430 22.73 -5.98 -16.45
C SER A 430 22.94 -7.28 -17.24
N THR A 431 21.88 -7.91 -17.77
CA THR A 431 21.94 -9.15 -18.55
C THR A 431 21.01 -9.21 -19.76
N SER A 432 20.22 -8.16 -20.03
CA SER A 432 19.10 -8.24 -20.98
C SER A 432 19.18 -7.25 -22.16
N THR A 433 18.34 -7.48 -23.17
CA THR A 433 18.23 -6.62 -24.36
C THR A 433 16.91 -5.88 -24.37
N VAL A 434 16.95 -4.55 -24.21
CA VAL A 434 15.80 -3.69 -24.44
C VAL A 434 15.66 -3.46 -25.94
N LYS A 435 14.45 -3.62 -26.49
CA LYS A 435 14.19 -3.37 -27.91
C LYS A 435 13.22 -2.22 -28.07
N LEU A 436 13.57 -1.24 -28.89
CA LEU A 436 12.67 -0.18 -29.32
C LEU A 436 12.46 -0.31 -30.82
N THR A 437 11.20 -0.39 -31.24
CA THR A 437 10.84 -0.64 -32.63
C THR A 437 9.78 0.35 -33.11
N ASN A 438 10.00 0.96 -34.29
CA ASN A 438 9.04 1.84 -34.95
C ASN A 438 8.60 3.05 -34.10
N LEU A 439 9.59 3.80 -33.60
CA LEU A 439 9.36 4.95 -32.70
C LEU A 439 10.09 6.20 -33.19
N ILE A 440 9.48 7.37 -32.98
CA ILE A 440 10.13 8.68 -33.10
C ILE A 440 10.48 9.16 -31.69
N ILE A 441 11.75 9.34 -31.36
CA ILE A 441 12.22 9.81 -30.05
C ILE A 441 12.63 11.27 -30.20
N ARG A 442 11.82 12.21 -29.72
CA ARG A 442 12.02 13.66 -29.89
C ARG A 442 12.35 14.36 -28.57
N VAL A 443 13.32 15.27 -28.62
CA VAL A 443 13.68 16.15 -27.50
C VAL A 443 13.05 17.53 -27.67
N GLU A 444 12.36 18.01 -26.64
CA GLU A 444 11.77 19.36 -26.59
C GLU A 444 12.30 20.25 -25.45
N CYS A 445 13.11 19.71 -24.56
CA CYS A 445 13.79 20.43 -23.49
C CYS A 445 15.30 20.18 -23.55
N GLU A 446 16.11 21.05 -22.94
CA GLU A 446 17.56 20.84 -22.92
C GLU A 446 17.90 19.61 -22.05
N VAL A 447 18.61 18.64 -22.63
CA VAL A 447 19.08 17.43 -21.95
C VAL A 447 20.57 17.25 -22.20
N ALA A 448 21.31 16.68 -21.24
CA ALA A 448 22.71 16.34 -21.44
C ALA A 448 22.86 15.20 -22.46
N HIS A 449 22.05 14.15 -22.34
CA HIS A 449 22.07 12.97 -23.20
C HIS A 449 20.65 12.52 -23.58
N LEU A 450 20.46 12.04 -24.81
CA LEU A 450 19.20 11.43 -25.25
C LEU A 450 19.01 10.05 -24.61
N ILE A 451 20.00 9.17 -24.80
CA ILE A 451 19.97 7.79 -24.32
C ILE A 451 21.28 7.50 -23.60
N VAL A 452 21.17 6.95 -22.38
CA VAL A 452 22.31 6.41 -21.63
C VAL A 452 22.06 4.94 -21.35
N VAL A 453 22.95 4.08 -21.85
CA VAL A 453 22.99 2.66 -21.52
C VAL A 453 24.11 2.45 -20.51
N LYS A 454 23.72 2.31 -19.24
CA LYS A 454 24.64 2.04 -18.13
C LYS A 454 25.06 0.58 -18.10
N THR A 455 24.09 -0.34 -18.21
CA THR A 455 24.32 -1.79 -18.34
C THR A 455 23.31 -2.41 -19.30
N GLY A 456 23.71 -3.44 -20.05
CA GLY A 456 22.85 -4.19 -20.96
C GLY A 456 23.06 -3.91 -22.44
N ARG A 457 22.03 -4.25 -23.25
CA ARG A 457 22.00 -3.96 -24.69
C ARG A 457 20.71 -3.23 -25.06
N LEU A 458 20.84 -2.26 -25.95
CA LEU A 458 19.69 -1.59 -26.57
C LEU A 458 19.69 -1.88 -28.07
N LEU A 459 18.59 -2.45 -28.55
CA LEU A 459 18.32 -2.62 -29.97
C LEU A 459 17.33 -1.55 -30.44
N LEU A 460 17.76 -0.70 -31.35
CA LEU A 460 16.89 0.26 -32.03
C LEU A 460 16.57 -0.27 -33.41
N ASN A 461 15.29 -0.39 -33.73
CA ASN A 461 14.84 -0.92 -35.02
C ASN A 461 13.79 0.00 -35.64
N ASN A 462 14.08 0.56 -36.82
CA ASN A 462 13.18 1.54 -37.45
C ASN A 462 12.83 2.71 -36.52
N CYS A 463 13.82 3.24 -35.79
CA CYS A 463 13.61 4.36 -34.86
C CYS A 463 14.21 5.68 -35.37
N CYS A 464 13.48 6.78 -35.30
CA CYS A 464 13.99 8.11 -35.64
C CYS A 464 14.25 8.92 -34.37
N MET A 465 15.50 9.24 -34.09
CA MET A 465 15.89 10.06 -32.94
C MET A 465 16.07 11.51 -33.37
N ASP A 466 15.19 12.40 -32.96
CA ASP A 466 15.17 13.83 -33.27
C ASP A 466 15.63 14.65 -32.06
N CYS A 467 16.90 15.06 -32.09
CA CYS A 467 17.54 15.78 -31.00
C CYS A 467 17.15 17.27 -30.93
N ASN A 468 16.49 17.79 -31.97
CA ASN A 468 16.02 19.18 -32.07
C ASN A 468 17.07 20.26 -31.71
N ASN A 469 18.36 19.96 -31.89
CA ASN A 469 19.49 20.78 -31.44
C ASN A 469 19.49 21.14 -29.93
N LYS A 470 18.79 20.35 -29.09
CA LYS A 470 18.60 20.58 -27.65
C LYS A 470 19.44 19.65 -26.76
N ILE A 471 20.43 18.97 -27.32
CA ILE A 471 21.32 18.07 -26.57
C ILE A 471 22.63 18.78 -26.27
N LEU A 472 23.03 18.82 -25.00
CA LEU A 472 24.21 19.56 -24.54
C LEU A 472 25.53 18.80 -24.73
N LEU A 473 25.49 17.46 -24.73
CA LEU A 473 26.66 16.59 -24.87
C LEU A 473 26.41 15.53 -25.97
N LYS A 474 27.20 14.44 -25.96
CA LYS A 474 26.99 13.33 -26.90
C LYS A 474 25.56 12.76 -26.75
N PRO A 475 24.76 12.65 -27.83
CA PRO A 475 23.37 12.18 -27.73
C PRO A 475 23.23 10.79 -27.10
N ILE A 476 24.19 9.90 -27.36
CA ILE A 476 24.13 8.52 -26.91
C ILE A 476 25.42 8.15 -26.17
N ILE A 477 25.29 7.66 -24.94
CA ILE A 477 26.40 7.16 -24.13
C ILE A 477 26.22 5.68 -23.80
N THR A 478 27.31 4.94 -23.97
CA THR A 478 27.48 3.55 -23.52
C THR A 478 28.71 3.48 -22.62
N ILE A 479 28.56 2.92 -21.42
CA ILE A 479 29.69 2.62 -20.51
C ILE A 479 30.39 1.33 -21.04
N PRO A 480 31.72 1.13 -20.86
CA PRO A 480 32.45 0.04 -21.54
C PRO A 480 31.84 -1.35 -21.32
N ASP A 481 31.89 -2.21 -22.35
CA ASP A 481 31.28 -3.55 -22.47
C ASP A 481 29.77 -3.63 -22.81
N HIS A 482 29.12 -2.50 -23.09
CA HIS A 482 27.69 -2.44 -23.45
C HIS A 482 27.46 -1.98 -24.90
N ALA A 483 26.46 -2.56 -25.56
CA ALA A 483 26.25 -2.39 -27.00
C ALA A 483 24.89 -1.77 -27.33
N ILE A 484 24.92 -0.76 -28.19
CA ILE A 484 23.73 -0.26 -28.90
C ILE A 484 23.82 -0.77 -30.32
N GLU A 485 22.79 -1.45 -30.78
CA GLU A 485 22.68 -1.92 -32.15
C GLU A 485 21.54 -1.17 -32.83
N MET A 486 21.88 -0.41 -33.89
CA MET A 486 20.90 0.29 -34.72
C MET A 486 20.64 -0.55 -35.97
N LYS A 487 19.39 -0.97 -36.18
CA LYS A 487 18.95 -1.78 -37.32
C LYS A 487 17.94 -1.04 -38.18
N HIS A 488 17.87 -1.46 -39.45
CA HIS A 488 16.96 -0.92 -40.46
C HIS A 488 17.05 0.62 -40.51
N ASN A 489 15.99 1.33 -40.91
CA ASN A 489 15.97 2.78 -41.12
C ASN A 489 16.10 3.62 -39.83
N THR A 490 16.88 3.15 -38.85
CA THR A 490 17.16 3.89 -37.62
C THR A 490 18.11 5.05 -37.93
N CYS A 491 17.73 6.26 -37.53
CA CYS A 491 18.50 7.48 -37.81
C CYS A 491 18.54 8.43 -36.61
N LEU A 492 19.54 9.31 -36.61
CA LEU A 492 19.74 10.37 -35.63
C LEU A 492 19.75 11.71 -36.38
N LEU A 493 18.87 12.63 -36.00
CA LEU A 493 18.61 13.89 -36.68
C LEU A 493 18.82 15.08 -35.73
N ASN A 494 19.11 16.25 -36.30
CA ASN A 494 19.19 17.54 -35.58
C ASN A 494 20.12 17.48 -34.36
N VAL A 495 21.27 16.83 -34.50
CA VAL A 495 22.32 16.80 -33.48
C VAL A 495 23.07 18.13 -33.55
N PRO A 496 23.23 18.87 -32.44
CA PRO A 496 24.01 20.09 -32.44
C PRO A 496 25.50 19.76 -32.70
N ASP A 497 26.22 20.71 -33.29
CA ASP A 497 27.68 20.64 -33.40
C ASP A 497 28.26 20.81 -31.99
N VAL A 498 28.57 19.70 -31.32
CA VAL A 498 29.21 19.67 -30.00
C VAL A 498 30.71 19.53 -30.22
N ASP A 499 31.48 20.58 -29.90
CA ASP A 499 32.96 20.61 -29.94
C ASP A 499 33.62 19.60 -28.98
#